data_AF-A0A967X1S8-F1
#
_entry.id   AF-A0A967X1S8-F1
#
_cell.length_a   1.000
_cell.length_b   1.000
_cell.length_c   1.000
_cell.angle_alpha   90.00
_cell.angle_beta   90.00
_cell.angle_gamma   90.00
#
_symmetry.space_group_name_H-M   'P 1'
#
loop_
_entity.id
_entity.type
_entity.pdbx_description
1 polymer ?
#
loop_
_entity_poly.entity_id
_entity_poly.type
_entity_poly.pdbx_seq_one_letter_code
_entity_poly.pdbx_strand_id
1 'polypeptide(L)' 'AGKPLIAVIMAGRPLTLGNILDDVDALLFAWHPGTMGGPAIADILFGVESPSGKLPVTFPKMVGQVPIYYAHKRTG' A
#
# COMPACT_ATOMS: atom_id res chain seq x y z
N ALA A 1 5.94 -21.76 -4.87
CA ALA A 1 6.49 -21.91 -6.23
C ALA A 1 7.21 -20.61 -6.57
N GLY A 2 8.45 -20.64 -7.06
CA GLY A 2 9.27 -19.43 -7.31
C GLY A 2 8.80 -18.57 -8.49
N LYS A 3 7.49 -18.34 -8.58
CA LYS A 3 6.87 -17.42 -9.54
C LYS A 3 6.80 -16.04 -8.90
N PRO A 4 7.09 -14.96 -9.64
CA PRO A 4 6.90 -13.61 -9.15
C PRO A 4 5.45 -13.38 -8.67
N LEU A 5 5.29 -12.76 -7.50
CA LEU A 5 4.02 -12.49 -6.86
C LEU A 5 3.84 -10.98 -6.63
N ILE A 6 2.74 -10.43 -7.15
CA ILE A 6 2.32 -9.05 -6.89
C ILE A 6 1.09 -9.09 -5.96
N ALA A 7 1.18 -8.42 -4.81
CA ALA A 7 0.04 -8.22 -3.92
C ALA A 7 -0.70 -6.92 -4.28
N VAL A 8 -1.94 -7.05 -4.74
CA VAL A 8 -2.85 -5.90 -4.94
C VAL A 8 -3.75 -5.78 -3.72
N ILE A 9 -3.50 -4.76 -2.89
CA ILE A 9 -4.20 -4.54 -1.63
C ILE A 9 -5.34 -3.55 -1.83
N MET A 10 -6.56 -3.97 -1.50
CA MET A 10 -7.74 -3.11 -1.48
C MET A 10 -8.22 -2.95 -0.04
N ALA A 11 -8.05 -1.77 0.54
CA ALA A 11 -8.41 -1.48 1.92
C ALA A 11 -8.71 0.00 2.15
N GLY A 12 -9.59 0.31 3.10
CA GLY A 12 -10.00 1.67 3.44
C GLY A 12 -9.14 2.36 4.52
N ARG A 13 -8.09 1.70 5.03
CA ARG A 13 -7.24 2.23 6.11
C ARG A 13 -5.81 1.67 6.03
N PRO A 14 -4.82 2.31 6.68
CA PRO A 14 -3.49 1.72 6.84
C PRO A 14 -3.56 0.36 7.52
N LEU A 15 -2.77 -0.59 7.00
CA LEU A 15 -2.60 -1.92 7.56
C LEU A 15 -1.15 -2.10 8.03
N THR A 16 -0.95 -2.94 9.02
CA THR A 16 0.38 -3.42 9.39
C THR A 16 0.79 -4.49 8.38
N LEU A 17 1.52 -4.09 7.34
CA LEU A 17 1.87 -4.96 6.21
C LEU A 17 3.20 -5.71 6.39
N GLY A 18 3.91 -5.48 7.50
CA GLY A 18 5.27 -5.98 7.68
C GLY A 18 5.42 -7.50 7.58
N ASN A 19 4.37 -8.25 7.87
CA ASN A 19 4.36 -9.72 7.81
C ASN A 19 4.21 -10.29 6.39
N ILE A 20 3.93 -9.47 5.37
CA ILE A 20 3.77 -9.95 3.98
C ILE A 20 4.82 -9.36 3.03
N LEU A 21 5.62 -8.37 3.48
CA LEU A 21 6.54 -7.66 2.58
C LEU A 21 7.65 -8.56 2.05
N ASP A 22 8.08 -9.58 2.82
CA ASP A 22 9.11 -10.52 2.41
C ASP A 22 8.56 -11.68 1.55
N ASP A 23 7.24 -11.83 1.48
CA ASP A 23 6.57 -12.91 0.73
C ASP A 23 6.16 -12.48 -0.69
N VAL A 24 6.33 -11.21 -1.05
CA VAL A 24 5.86 -10.62 -2.31
C VAL A 24 6.98 -9.87 -3.03
N ASP A 25 7.03 -9.96 -4.36
CA ASP A 25 8.02 -9.25 -5.19
C ASP A 25 7.61 -7.79 -5.45
N ALA A 26 6.31 -7.50 -5.37
CA ALA A 26 5.77 -6.15 -5.48
C ALA A 26 4.44 -6.00 -4.73
N LEU A 27 4.14 -4.77 -4.32
CA LEU A 27 2.88 -4.41 -3.66
C LEU A 27 2.26 -3.18 -4.32
N LEU A 28 1.00 -3.28 -4.72
CA LEU A 28 0.17 -2.19 -5.21
C LEU A 28 -0.97 -1.94 -4.20
N PHE A 29 -0.97 -0.78 -3.55
CA PHE A 29 -2.04 -0.39 -2.62
C PHE A 29 -3.11 0.42 -3.36
N ALA A 30 -4.21 -0.23 -3.74
CA ALA A 30 -5.26 0.33 -4.60
C ALA A 30 -6.41 1.01 -3.84
N TRP A 31 -6.38 1.03 -2.50
CA TRP A 31 -7.46 1.57 -1.66
C TRP A 31 -8.83 0.94 -1.98
N HIS A 32 -9.91 1.74 -1.98
CA HIS A 32 -11.19 1.39 -2.58
C HIS A 32 -11.30 2.12 -3.93
N PRO A 33 -10.93 1.49 -5.05
CA PRO A 33 -10.71 2.18 -6.32
C PRO A 33 -12.01 2.53 -7.09
N GLY A 34 -13.18 2.34 -6.47
CA GLY A 34 -14.47 2.63 -7.07
C GLY A 34 -14.87 1.68 -8.20
N THR A 35 -15.87 2.08 -9.00
CA THR A 35 -16.46 1.26 -10.06
C THR A 35 -15.50 0.96 -11.20
N MET A 36 -14.55 1.86 -11.48
CA MET A 36 -13.51 1.71 -12.51
C MET A 36 -12.22 1.07 -11.98
N GLY A 37 -12.27 0.46 -10.79
CA GLY A 37 -11.08 -0.10 -10.15
C GLY A 37 -10.42 -1.24 -10.92
N GLY A 38 -11.20 -2.11 -11.56
CA GLY A 38 -10.67 -3.19 -12.40
C GLY A 38 -9.80 -2.66 -13.55
N PRO A 39 -10.36 -1.82 -14.44
CA PRO A 39 -9.60 -1.16 -15.50
C PRO A 39 -8.38 -0.39 -14.98
N ALA A 40 -8.54 0.42 -13.92
CA ALA A 40 -7.43 1.22 -13.39
C ALA A 40 -6.28 0.36 -12.84
N ILE A 41 -6.58 -0.76 -12.17
CA ILE A 41 -5.54 -1.70 -11.70
C ILE A 41 -4.86 -2.37 -12.90
N ALA A 42 -5.61 -2.75 -13.93
CA ALA A 42 -5.05 -3.36 -15.14
C ALA A 42 -4.09 -2.39 -15.85
N ASP A 43 -4.47 -1.13 -16.03
CA ASP A 43 -3.63 -0.12 -16.69
C ASP A 43 -2.28 0.06 -15.97
N ILE A 44 -2.29 0.03 -14.63
CA ILE A 44 -1.06 0.07 -13.83
C ILE A 44 -0.23 -1.21 -14.00
N LEU A 45 -0.85 -2.39 -13.91
CA LEU A 45 -0.13 -3.67 -13.99
C LEU A 45 0.45 -3.95 -15.38
N PHE A 46 -0.20 -3.48 -16.44
CA PHE A 46 0.28 -3.60 -17.82
C PHE A 46 1.16 -2.43 -18.26
N GLY A 47 1.39 -1.44 -17.38
CA GLY A 47 2.26 -0.30 -17.67
C GLY A 47 1.69 0.70 -18.68
N VAL A 48 0.37 0.68 -18.89
CA VAL A 48 -0.34 1.73 -19.66
C VAL A 48 -0.20 3.06 -18.92
N GLU A 49 -0.27 3.03 -17.59
CA GLU A 49 -0.02 4.17 -16.71
C GLU A 49 0.98 3.83 -15.62
N SER A 50 1.76 4.82 -15.18
CA SER A 50 2.73 4.66 -14.10
C SER A 50 2.14 5.03 -12.72
N PRO A 51 2.38 4.25 -11.65
CA PRO A 51 1.95 4.62 -10.31
C PRO A 51 2.53 5.97 -9.86
N SER A 52 1.67 6.90 -9.45
CA SER A 52 2.08 8.25 -9.03
C SER A 52 1.61 8.66 -7.62
N GLY A 53 0.83 7.80 -6.95
CA GLY A 53 0.27 8.08 -5.63
C GLY A 53 1.33 8.31 -4.53
N LYS A 54 1.00 9.17 -3.56
CA LYS A 54 1.77 9.39 -2.34
C LYS A 54 0.88 9.09 -1.13
N LEU A 55 1.45 8.49 -0.09
CA LEU A 55 0.71 8.16 1.12
C LEU A 55 0.30 9.43 1.88
N PRO A 56 -1.00 9.68 2.12
CA PRO A 56 -1.46 10.84 2.90
C PRO A 56 -1.43 10.57 4.41
N VAL A 57 -1.13 9.33 4.82
CA VAL A 57 -1.15 8.87 6.21
C VAL A 57 0.01 7.90 6.44
N THR A 58 0.57 7.90 7.66
CA THR A 58 1.64 6.98 8.05
C THR A 58 1.10 5.55 8.21
N PHE A 59 1.81 4.57 7.65
CA PHE A 59 1.53 3.14 7.86
C PHE A 59 2.33 2.64 9.06
N PRO A 60 1.67 2.19 10.15
CA PRO A 60 2.38 1.65 11.31
C PRO A 60 2.99 0.28 11.00
N LYS A 61 4.16 -0.03 11.57
CA LYS A 61 4.73 -1.38 11.57
C LYS A 61 3.92 -2.33 12.46
N MET A 62 3.41 -1.80 13.59
CA MET A 62 2.56 -2.52 14.53
C MET A 62 1.54 -1.58 15.17
N VAL A 63 0.41 -2.13 15.64
CA VAL A 63 -0.70 -1.35 16.22
C VAL A 63 -0.25 -0.50 17.41
N GLY A 64 0.70 -0.97 18.22
CA GLY A 64 1.21 -0.23 19.38
C GLY A 64 1.92 1.09 19.07
N GLN A 65 2.22 1.39 17.80
CA GLN A 65 2.77 2.70 17.40
C GLN A 65 1.71 3.78 17.27
N VAL A 66 0.43 3.43 17.18
CA VAL A 66 -0.64 4.42 17.03
C VAL A 66 -0.81 5.18 18.34
N PRO A 67 -0.82 6.53 18.34
CA PRO A 67 -0.78 7.42 17.18
C PRO A 67 0.63 7.68 16.63
N ILE A 68 0.82 7.49 15.32
CA ILE A 68 2.05 7.83 14.58
C ILE A 68 1.72 8.68 13.35
N TYR A 69 2.46 9.76 13.18
CA TYR A 69 2.30 10.70 12.07
C TYR A 69 3.59 11.50 11.88
N TYR A 70 3.87 11.96 10.65
CA TYR A 70 5.15 12.60 10.33
C TYR A 70 5.39 13.94 11.03
N ALA A 71 4.32 14.69 11.35
CA ALA A 71 4.38 16.03 11.94
C ALA A 71 4.36 16.03 13.48
N HIS A 72 4.95 15.03 14.13
CA HIS A 72 5.01 14.95 15.59
C HIS A 72 6.01 15.97 16.18
N LYS A 73 5.80 16.35 17.44
CA LYS A 73 6.79 17.17 18.17
C LYS A 73 8.10 16.39 18.31
N ARG A 74 9.23 17.09 18.26
CA ARG A 74 10.52 16.48 18.60
C ARG A 74 10.51 16.18 20.10
N THR A 75 10.66 14.92 20.47
CA THR A 75 11.08 14.54 21.82
C THR A 75 12.57 14.90 21.87
N GLY A 76 12.90 15.94 22.65
CA GLY A 76 14.24 16.53 22.71
C GLY A 76 15.37 15.53 22.94
#